data_AF-A0A4R0YPE2-F1
#
_entry.id   AF-A0A4R0YPE2-F1
#
_cell.length_a   1.000
_cell.length_b   1.000
_cell.length_c   1.000
_cell.angle_alpha   90.00
_cell.angle_beta   90.00
_cell.angle_gamma   90.00
#
_symmetry.space_group_name_H-M   'P 1'
#
loop_
_entity.id
_entity.type
_entity.pdbx_description
1 polymer ?
#
loop_
_entity_poly.entity_id
_entity_poly.type
_entity_poly.pdbx_seq_one_letter_code
_entity_poly.pdbx_strand_id
1 'polypeptide(L)'
;MNVSQIINLGSFYAGLHRPGEALAMVSELGPMSPFGRMQLEIVKLEIALQQGDRAAVATHLAYMREHRADAIATWQSALLVAGDLDAAADLLVERLDHEEWRSAALDDMQQYADMRLTPVDAQCLQRWRAIIARPAVQQALAKVGRVEHFNLDPEQT
;
A
#
# COMPACT_ATOMS: atom_id res chain seq x y z
N MET A 1 -8.93 14.14 -17.74
CA MET A 1 -8.88 13.21 -16.59
C MET A 1 -8.98 14.01 -15.31
N ASN A 2 -9.64 13.48 -14.29
CA ASN A 2 -9.59 14.07 -12.95
C ASN A 2 -8.31 13.63 -12.22
N VAL A 3 -8.02 14.25 -11.07
CA VAL A 3 -6.81 13.96 -10.27
C VAL A 3 -6.69 12.47 -9.93
N SER A 4 -7.79 11.80 -9.55
CA SER A 4 -7.75 10.37 -9.20
C SER A 4 -7.45 9.49 -10.40
N GLN A 5 -8.00 9.77 -11.58
CA GLN A 5 -7.71 9.03 -12.81
C GLN A 5 -6.25 9.17 -13.21
N ILE A 6 -5.66 10.37 -13.06
CA ILE A 6 -4.25 10.60 -13.37
C ILE A 6 -3.36 9.80 -12.41
N ILE A 7 -3.64 9.85 -11.09
CA ILE A 7 -2.88 9.11 -10.08
C ILE A 7 -3.02 7.60 -10.30
N ASN A 8 -4.24 7.09 -10.56
CA ASN A 8 -4.48 5.67 -10.81
C ASN A 8 -3.71 5.19 -12.05
N LEU A 9 -3.68 5.99 -13.12
CA LEU A 9 -2.93 5.63 -14.32
C LEU A 9 -1.41 5.71 -14.10
N GLY A 10 -0.93 6.70 -13.33
CA GLY A 10 0.46 6.78 -12.90
C GLY A 10 0.89 5.57 -12.07
N SER A 11 0.08 5.19 -11.08
CA SER A 11 0.28 3.98 -10.26
C SER A 11 0.30 2.72 -11.11
N PHE A 12 -0.59 2.58 -12.09
CA PHE A 12 -0.57 1.45 -13.02
C PHE A 12 0.75 1.37 -13.80
N TYR A 13 1.24 2.48 -14.36
CA TYR A 13 2.53 2.48 -15.05
C TYR A 13 3.71 2.17 -14.12
N ALA A 14 3.67 2.67 -12.89
CA ALA A 14 4.68 2.34 -11.88
C ALA A 14 4.65 0.84 -11.54
N GLY A 15 3.47 0.24 -11.34
CA GLY A 15 3.32 -1.20 -11.10
C GLY A 15 3.85 -2.07 -12.24
N LEU A 16 3.82 -1.56 -13.48
CA LEU A 16 4.41 -2.19 -14.67
C LEU A 16 5.92 -1.97 -14.83
N HIS A 17 6.61 -1.36 -13.87
CA HIS A 17 8.02 -0.94 -13.99
C HIS A 17 8.28 0.00 -15.19
N ARG A 18 7.36 0.93 -15.46
CA ARG A 18 7.48 1.96 -16.51
C ARG A 18 7.60 3.36 -15.88
N PRO A 19 8.69 3.66 -15.14
CA PRO A 19 8.78 4.85 -14.30
C PRO A 19 8.74 6.16 -15.10
N GLY A 20 9.22 6.17 -16.34
CA GLY A 20 9.16 7.36 -17.21
C GLY A 20 7.73 7.75 -17.58
N GLU A 21 6.88 6.77 -17.89
CA GLU A 21 5.46 7.00 -18.21
C GLU A 21 4.66 7.36 -16.97
N ALA A 22 4.94 6.68 -15.85
CA ALA A 22 4.35 7.02 -14.56
C ALA A 22 4.66 8.48 -14.17
N LEU A 23 5.91 8.90 -14.31
CA LEU A 23 6.34 10.27 -14.02
C LEU A 23 5.64 11.27 -14.96
N ALA A 24 5.61 11.00 -16.26
CA ALA A 24 4.95 11.87 -17.24
C ALA A 24 3.46 12.06 -16.90
N MET A 25 2.78 11.01 -16.44
CA MET A 25 1.38 11.11 -16.03
C MET A 25 1.18 12.01 -14.82
N VAL A 26 2.03 11.91 -13.79
CA VAL A 26 1.83 12.61 -12.51
C VAL A 26 2.56 13.96 -12.39
N SER A 27 3.23 14.41 -13.46
CA SER A 27 4.02 15.65 -13.48
C SER A 27 3.17 16.91 -13.33
N GLU A 28 1.92 16.90 -13.81
CA GLU A 28 1.03 18.06 -13.81
C GLU A 28 -0.30 17.71 -13.12
N LEU A 29 -0.31 17.84 -11.79
CA LEU A 29 -1.50 17.66 -10.97
C LEU A 29 -1.90 18.98 -10.30
N GLY A 30 -3.20 19.28 -10.35
CA GLY A 30 -3.79 20.43 -9.67
C GLY A 30 -3.99 20.20 -8.16
N PRO A 31 -4.72 21.09 -7.47
CA PRO A 31 -5.07 20.93 -6.07
C PRO A 31 -5.72 19.57 -5.77
N MET A 32 -5.38 18.97 -4.61
CA MET A 32 -5.88 17.66 -4.19
C MET A 32 -6.10 17.61 -2.69
N SER A 33 -6.89 16.63 -2.24
CA SER A 33 -7.09 16.35 -0.81
C SER A 33 -5.80 15.77 -0.19
N PRO A 34 -5.67 15.79 1.16
CA PRO A 34 -4.56 15.13 1.86
C PRO A 34 -4.44 13.64 1.50
N PHE A 35 -5.57 12.94 1.41
CA PHE A 35 -5.61 11.56 0.91
C PHE A 35 -5.06 11.44 -0.52
N GLY A 36 -5.51 12.30 -1.44
CA GLY A 36 -5.01 12.31 -2.81
C GLY A 36 -3.51 12.61 -2.88
N ARG A 37 -3.00 13.43 -1.95
CA ARG A 37 -1.57 13.70 -1.82
C ARG A 37 -0.80 12.46 -1.37
N MET A 38 -1.28 11.73 -0.37
CA MET A 38 -0.68 10.44 0.02
C MET A 38 -0.63 9.44 -1.15
N GLN A 39 -1.70 9.38 -1.96
CA GLN A 39 -1.74 8.52 -3.15
C GLN A 39 -0.73 8.97 -4.23
N LEU A 40 -0.48 10.27 -4.39
CA LEU A 40 0.57 10.76 -5.28
C LEU A 40 1.96 10.38 -4.77
N GLU A 41 2.20 10.50 -3.46
CA GLU A 41 3.51 10.26 -2.87
C GLU A 41 3.94 8.79 -2.96
N ILE A 42 3.01 7.83 -2.84
CA ILE A 42 3.35 6.42 -3.07
C ILE A 42 3.73 6.13 -4.54
N VAL A 43 3.08 6.78 -5.51
CA VAL A 43 3.47 6.65 -6.93
C VAL A 43 4.86 7.22 -7.16
N LYS A 44 5.17 8.38 -6.57
CA LYS A 44 6.51 8.97 -6.67
C LYS A 44 7.58 8.14 -5.95
N LEU A 45 7.24 7.52 -4.82
CA LEU A 45 8.10 6.57 -4.13
C LEU A 45 8.44 5.37 -5.01
N GLU A 46 7.44 4.75 -5.65
CA GLU A 46 7.65 3.63 -6.58
C GLU A 46 8.56 4.02 -7.75
N ILE A 47 8.33 5.19 -8.36
CA ILE A 47 9.18 5.73 -9.42
C ILE A 47 10.63 5.89 -8.92
N ALA A 48 10.81 6.51 -7.75
CA ALA A 48 12.13 6.74 -7.17
C ALA A 48 12.87 5.42 -6.85
N LEU A 49 12.16 4.42 -6.32
CA LEU A 49 12.71 3.09 -6.07
C LEU A 49 13.17 2.41 -7.38
N GLN A 50 12.37 2.52 -8.43
CA GLN A 50 12.70 1.94 -9.74
C GLN A 50 13.88 2.64 -10.42
N GLN A 51 14.06 3.93 -10.17
CA GLN A 51 15.18 4.72 -10.65
C GLN A 51 16.43 4.59 -9.77
N GLY A 52 16.32 3.98 -8.58
CA GLY A 52 17.41 3.91 -7.60
C GLY A 52 17.72 5.26 -6.94
N ASP A 53 16.81 6.23 -7.00
CA ASP A 53 17.00 7.56 -6.41
C ASP A 53 16.74 7.52 -4.90
N ARG A 54 17.80 7.24 -4.14
CA ARG A 54 17.74 7.11 -2.68
C ARG A 54 17.32 8.41 -1.98
N ALA A 55 17.63 9.57 -2.55
CA ALA A 55 17.29 10.86 -1.94
C ALA A 55 15.79 11.14 -2.09
N ALA A 56 15.24 10.88 -3.28
CA ALA A 56 13.80 10.96 -3.52
C ALA A 56 13.04 9.93 -2.67
N VAL A 57 13.51 8.68 -2.58
CA VAL A 57 12.92 7.65 -1.70
C VAL A 57 12.83 8.14 -0.25
N ALA A 58 13.93 8.67 0.30
CA ALA A 58 13.94 9.19 1.67
C ALA A 58 12.96 10.36 1.86
N THR A 59 12.85 11.23 0.85
CA THR A 59 11.93 12.38 0.86
C THR A 59 10.48 11.93 0.91
N HIS A 60 10.08 11.02 0.03
CA HIS A 60 8.72 10.52 -0.04
C HIS A 60 8.34 9.73 1.23
N LEU A 61 9.22 8.86 1.73
CA LEU A 61 8.99 8.13 2.98
C LEU A 61 8.90 9.06 4.20
N ALA A 62 9.69 10.13 4.24
CA ALA A 62 9.60 11.13 5.31
C ALA A 62 8.25 11.82 5.31
N TYR A 63 7.81 12.33 4.15
CA TYR A 63 6.51 12.96 3.99
C TYR A 63 5.36 12.02 4.38
N MET A 64 5.35 10.79 3.83
CA MET A 64 4.26 9.85 4.09
C MET A 64 4.17 9.41 5.55
N ARG A 65 5.30 9.35 6.26
CA ARG A 65 5.32 9.07 7.70
C ARG A 65 4.76 10.23 8.52
N GLU A 66 5.14 11.46 8.18
CA GLU A 66 4.61 12.67 8.83
C GLU A 66 3.09 12.79 8.61
N HIS A 67 2.62 12.46 7.41
CA HIS A 67 1.22 12.54 6.99
C HIS A 67 0.45 11.21 7.11
N ARG A 68 0.97 10.23 7.86
CA ARG A 68 0.42 8.86 7.85
C ARG A 68 -1.06 8.78 8.25
N ALA A 69 -1.55 9.71 9.07
CA ALA A 69 -2.95 9.76 9.48
C ALA A 69 -3.91 10.14 8.32
N ASP A 70 -3.41 10.83 7.29
CA ASP A 70 -4.20 11.22 6.12
C ASP A 70 -4.60 9.99 5.27
N ALA A 71 -3.77 8.93 5.29
CA ALA A 71 -4.04 7.66 4.62
C ALA A 71 -3.16 6.52 5.18
N ILE A 72 -3.56 5.94 6.32
CA ILE A 72 -2.73 4.96 7.04
C ILE A 72 -2.47 3.67 6.24
N ALA A 73 -3.43 3.23 5.44
CA ALA A 73 -3.27 2.08 4.53
C ALA A 73 -2.26 2.39 3.42
N THR A 74 -2.24 3.62 2.89
CA THR A 74 -1.25 4.03 1.89
C THR A 74 0.15 4.08 2.51
N TRP A 75 0.28 4.49 3.78
CA TRP A 75 1.55 4.39 4.50
C TRP A 75 2.01 2.94 4.69
N GLN A 76 1.11 2.02 5.04
CA GLN A 76 1.39 0.59 5.09
C GLN A 76 1.95 0.07 3.76
N SER A 77 1.30 0.43 2.64
CA SER A 77 1.74 0.03 1.30
C SER A 77 3.12 0.60 0.96
N ALA A 78 3.41 1.86 1.33
CA ALA A 78 4.73 2.46 1.09
C ALA A 78 5.86 1.68 1.79
N LEU A 79 5.64 1.23 3.03
CA LEU A 79 6.60 0.39 3.76
C LEU A 79 6.80 -0.96 3.08
N LEU A 80 5.72 -1.59 2.61
CA LEU A 80 5.80 -2.85 1.85
C LEU A 80 6.59 -2.67 0.55
N VAL A 81 6.30 -1.63 -0.23
CA VAL A 81 6.99 -1.34 -1.51
C VAL A 81 8.47 -1.02 -1.27
N ALA A 82 8.79 -0.24 -0.24
CA ALA A 82 10.17 0.07 0.16
C ALA A 82 10.92 -1.12 0.76
N GLY A 83 10.21 -2.18 1.14
CA GLY A 83 10.79 -3.41 1.70
C GLY A 83 11.08 -3.33 3.20
N ASP A 84 10.58 -2.32 3.90
CA ASP A 84 10.74 -2.18 5.35
C ASP A 84 9.68 -3.01 6.09
N LEU A 85 9.90 -4.33 6.11
CA LEU A 85 8.93 -5.29 6.65
C LEU A 85 8.78 -5.21 8.16
N ASP A 86 9.79 -4.70 8.86
CA ASP A 86 9.75 -4.52 10.31
C ASP A 86 8.84 -3.36 10.68
N ALA A 87 9.06 -2.18 10.09
CA ALA A 87 8.17 -1.05 10.27
C ALA A 87 6.74 -1.36 9.78
N ALA A 88 6.60 -2.12 8.68
CA ALA A 88 5.30 -2.53 8.18
C ALA A 88 4.56 -3.44 9.17
N ALA A 89 5.25 -4.38 9.81
CA ALA A 89 4.65 -5.26 10.81
C ALA A 89 4.24 -4.50 12.08
N ASP A 90 5.10 -3.60 12.55
CA ASP A 90 4.83 -2.76 13.72
C ASP A 90 3.62 -1.85 13.47
N LEU A 91 3.53 -1.26 12.27
CA LEU A 91 2.37 -0.47 11.88
C LEU A 91 1.09 -1.30 11.81
N LEU A 92 1.15 -2.55 11.32
CA LEU A 92 -0.03 -3.40 11.27
C LEU A 92 -0.54 -3.74 12.68
N VAL A 93 0.36 -3.99 13.63
CA VAL A 93 0.00 -4.17 15.04
C VAL A 93 -0.66 -2.89 15.58
N GLU A 94 -0.06 -1.72 15.33
CA GLU A 94 -0.63 -0.43 15.73
C GLU A 94 -2.05 -0.22 15.17
N ARG A 95 -2.25 -0.51 13.87
CA ARG A 95 -3.56 -0.40 13.22
C ARG A 95 -4.60 -1.34 13.82
N LEU A 96 -4.21 -2.56 14.23
CA LEU A 96 -5.12 -3.51 14.88
C LEU A 96 -5.49 -3.05 16.31
N ASP A 97 -4.57 -2.41 17.02
CA ASP A 97 -4.82 -1.89 18.37
C ASP A 97 -5.61 -0.55 18.34
N HIS A 98 -5.53 0.24 17.27
CA HIS A 98 -6.20 1.55 17.14
C HIS A 98 -7.65 1.45 16.63
N GLU A 99 -8.63 1.94 17.39
CA GLU A 99 -10.07 1.78 17.08
C GLU A 99 -10.47 2.28 15.68
N GLU A 100 -9.97 3.45 15.28
CA GLU A 100 -10.32 4.06 13.99
C GLU A 100 -9.75 3.30 12.78
N TRP A 101 -8.63 2.58 12.95
CA TRP A 101 -7.91 1.94 11.85
C TRP A 101 -8.12 0.43 11.79
N ARG A 102 -8.57 -0.16 12.91
CA ARG A 102 -8.71 -1.60 13.10
C ARG A 102 -9.60 -2.25 12.06
N SER A 103 -10.79 -1.70 11.80
CA SER A 103 -11.73 -2.31 10.86
C SER A 103 -11.13 -2.41 9.46
N ALA A 104 -10.48 -1.34 8.98
CA ALA A 104 -9.81 -1.35 7.68
C ALA A 104 -8.59 -2.29 7.67
N ALA A 105 -7.82 -2.37 8.76
CA ALA A 105 -6.71 -3.31 8.85
C ALA A 105 -7.17 -4.78 8.83
N LEU A 106 -8.27 -5.09 9.51
CA LEU A 106 -8.87 -6.42 9.47
C LEU A 106 -9.37 -6.78 8.07
N ASP A 107 -9.97 -5.83 7.35
CA ASP A 107 -10.41 -6.01 5.97
C ASP A 107 -9.21 -6.28 5.03
N ASP A 108 -8.15 -5.47 5.11
CA ASP A 108 -6.92 -5.66 4.32
C ASP A 108 -6.24 -7.04 4.54
N MET A 109 -6.42 -7.63 5.73
CA MET A 109 -5.82 -8.93 6.09
C MET A 109 -6.60 -10.14 5.57
N GLN A 110 -7.83 -9.95 5.08
CA GLN A 110 -8.65 -11.06 4.59
C GLN A 110 -8.03 -11.69 3.33
N GLN A 111 -8.35 -12.96 3.09
CA GLN A 111 -7.91 -13.67 1.89
C GLN A 111 -9.03 -13.72 0.86
N TYR A 112 -8.84 -12.98 -0.23
CA TYR A 112 -9.73 -12.94 -1.38
C TYR A 112 -9.24 -13.85 -2.52
N ALA A 113 -10.05 -13.95 -3.57
CA ALA A 113 -9.75 -14.75 -4.76
C ALA A 113 -8.44 -14.31 -5.45
N ASP A 114 -7.76 -15.28 -6.07
CA ASP A 114 -6.55 -15.02 -6.82
C ASP A 114 -6.83 -14.13 -8.03
N MET A 115 -5.98 -13.12 -8.23
CA MET A 115 -6.04 -12.20 -9.35
C MET A 115 -4.71 -12.13 -10.08
N ARG A 116 -4.74 -11.71 -11.35
CA ARG A 116 -3.50 -11.40 -12.08
C ARG A 116 -2.92 -10.11 -11.51
N LEU A 117 -1.68 -10.18 -11.03
CA LEU A 117 -0.97 -9.09 -10.39
C LEU A 117 0.09 -8.50 -11.33
N THR A 118 0.36 -7.20 -11.19
CA THR A 118 1.58 -6.62 -11.75
C THR A 118 2.80 -7.17 -11.00
N PRO A 119 4.02 -7.06 -11.56
CA PRO A 119 5.22 -7.50 -10.86
C PRO A 119 5.41 -6.85 -9.49
N VAL A 120 5.11 -5.55 -9.35
CA VAL A 120 5.21 -4.83 -8.07
C VAL A 120 4.15 -5.33 -7.09
N ASP A 121 2.90 -5.52 -7.54
CA ASP A 121 1.82 -6.02 -6.68
C ASP A 121 2.09 -7.44 -6.18
N ALA A 122 2.65 -8.31 -7.03
CA ALA A 122 3.03 -9.67 -6.64
C ALA A 122 4.10 -9.67 -5.52
N GLN A 123 5.09 -8.79 -5.63
CA GLN A 123 6.10 -8.61 -4.58
C GLN A 123 5.48 -8.06 -3.29
N CYS A 124 4.59 -7.07 -3.40
CA CYS A 124 3.91 -6.49 -2.25
C CYS A 124 3.01 -7.52 -1.56
N LEU A 125 2.28 -8.36 -2.31
CA LEU A 125 1.46 -9.42 -1.75
C LEU A 125 2.31 -10.47 -1.02
N GLN A 126 3.46 -10.85 -1.58
CA GLN A 126 4.39 -11.76 -0.91
C GLN A 126 4.88 -11.16 0.43
N ARG A 127 5.27 -9.89 0.43
CA ARG A 127 5.72 -9.15 1.62
C ARG A 127 4.59 -9.01 2.65
N TRP A 128 3.37 -8.73 2.19
CA TRP A 128 2.17 -8.63 3.03
C TRP A 128 1.89 -9.96 3.75
N ARG A 129 1.88 -11.08 3.02
CA ARG A 129 1.75 -12.42 3.59
C ARG A 129 2.84 -12.72 4.62
N ALA A 130 4.08 -12.29 4.35
CA ALA A 130 5.20 -12.47 5.26
C ALA A 130 5.01 -11.68 6.58
N ILE A 131 4.50 -10.44 6.53
CA ILE A 131 4.26 -9.69 7.77
C ILE A 131 3.04 -10.19 8.54
N ILE A 132 1.97 -10.62 7.86
CA ILE A 132 0.81 -11.24 8.52
C ILE A 132 1.24 -12.47 9.31
N ALA A 133 2.11 -13.30 8.75
CA ALA A 133 2.59 -14.52 9.41
C ALA A 133 3.47 -14.28 10.66
N ARG A 134 3.85 -13.03 10.96
CA ARG A 134 4.71 -12.73 12.11
C ARG A 134 3.98 -12.99 13.43
N PRO A 135 4.66 -13.57 14.44
CA PRO A 135 4.04 -13.88 15.72
C PRO A 135 3.38 -12.67 16.41
N ALA A 136 4.01 -11.49 16.38
CA ALA A 136 3.46 -10.27 16.99
C ALA A 136 2.14 -9.84 16.32
N VAL A 137 2.07 -9.90 14.99
CA VAL A 137 0.85 -9.58 14.22
C VAL A 137 -0.24 -10.60 14.52
N GLN A 138 0.08 -11.90 14.55
CA GLN A 138 -0.90 -12.94 14.88
C GLN A 138 -1.44 -12.80 16.31
N GLN A 139 -0.59 -12.42 17.26
CA GLN A 139 -1.00 -12.14 18.65
C GLN A 139 -1.90 -10.91 18.74
N ALA A 140 -1.63 -9.85 17.98
CA ALA A 140 -2.49 -8.67 17.91
C ALA A 140 -3.85 -9.00 17.28
N LEU A 141 -3.83 -9.70 16.13
CA LEU A 141 -5.03 -10.15 15.43
C LEU A 141 -5.96 -10.96 16.34
N ALA A 142 -5.42 -11.93 17.07
CA ALA A 142 -6.21 -12.83 17.94
C ALA A 142 -7.00 -12.10 19.04
N LYS A 143 -6.63 -10.87 19.39
CA LYS A 143 -7.37 -10.06 20.38
C LYS A 143 -8.62 -9.40 19.79
N VAL A 144 -8.62 -9.14 18.48
CA VAL A 144 -9.58 -8.22 17.85
C VAL A 144 -10.32 -8.78 16.64
N GLY A 145 -9.90 -9.94 16.12
CA GLY A 145 -10.52 -10.52 14.94
C GLY A 145 -9.88 -11.82 14.47
N ARG A 146 -10.13 -12.16 13.21
CA ARG A 146 -9.58 -13.33 12.52
C ARG A 146 -9.51 -13.08 11.02
N VAL A 147 -8.72 -13.88 10.33
CA VAL A 147 -8.63 -13.90 8.86
C VAL A 147 -9.50 -15.04 8.35
N GLU A 148 -10.45 -14.71 7.48
CA GLU A 148 -11.30 -15.64 6.77
C GLU A 148 -10.77 -15.85 5.34
N HIS A 149 -11.19 -16.97 4.75
CA HIS A 149 -10.92 -17.30 3.36
C HIS A 149 -12.25 -17.48 2.61
N PHE A 150 -12.43 -16.74 1.52
CA PHE A 150 -13.65 -16.77 0.73
C PHE A 150 -13.45 -17.52 -0.59
N ASN A 151 -13.98 -18.73 -0.68
CA ASN A 151 -14.08 -19.45 -1.95
C ASN A 151 -15.26 -18.91 -2.75
N LEU A 152 -14.98 -18.04 -3.72
CA LEU A 152 -15.97 -17.58 -4.69
C LEU A 152 -15.96 -18.54 -5.89
N ASP A 153 -16.83 -19.54 -5.85
CA ASP A 153 -17.05 -20.46 -6.98
C ASP A 153 -17.96 -19.77 -8.03
N PRO A 154 -17.49 -19.53 -9.27
CA PRO A 154 -18.27 -18.83 -10.28
C PRO A 154 -19.54 -19.57 -10.75
N GLU A 155 -19.74 -20.83 -10.37
CA GLU A 155 -20.96 -21.59 -10.71
C GLU A 155 -22.12 -21.46 -9.69
N GLN A 156 -21.94 -20.72 -8.59
CA GLN A 156 -22.94 -20.61 -7.50
C GLN A 156 -23.54 -19.21 -7.29
N THR A 157 -23.33 -18.28 -8.23
CA THR A 157 -23.97 -16.94 -8.25
C THR A 157 -24.80 -16.74 -9.51
#